data_AF-A0A1V5QWC1-F1
#
_entry.id   AF-A0A1V5QWC1-F1
#
_cell.length_a   1.000
_cell.length_b   1.000
_cell.length_c   1.000
_cell.angle_alpha   90.00
_cell.angle_beta   90.00
_cell.angle_gamma   90.00
#
_symmetry.space_group_name_H-M   'P 1'
#
loop_
_entity.id
_entity.type
_entity.pdbx_description
1 polymer ?
#
loop_
_entity_poly.entity_id
_entity_poly.type
_entity_poly.pdbx_seq_one_letter_code
_entity_poly.pdbx_strand_id
1 'polypeptide(L)'
;MIDNEGIVCTGSYVDEKNKTLGTIERAADGAITSTIDYSVLRLLFEQLFNIRVKGQGSITLHGYYHDSRFDGSLAMNNGTIQLVPTYNFINDFKTEMCLDFSARKVTFQNAFMKLHEGSMKCARAVCMLDKDGAVSFVHMPLVMEKMFLNFEKDCFMVVSGATIFSKTNDHAAITGRIIVDKSQLKKNLFSLVTSKQFVAPFKIPFEQTVFDGKLDVAVMTRKPMSIKTSFLDSDAAIDLRIKGTIKDPLVAGTISLSRGTLAFPYKPLHIMHGKLYFVPPHTFDPEITLVAKGRARHFDLSLRIGGSVQHPHISFESTPPLTEEQIITLLLIGSESGSFSLIMPTLIMNNMQHILFGPEQSTSKLETYFKSLLAPLKNIRIVPSFTDQSGRGGLRGAIEIDVNDQLHGLIQKNFSQLEDTKFEVEYLLSDDLTVRGIKDEHNDLGGEVEMRWKF
;
A
#
# COMPACT_ATOMS: atom_id res chain seq x y z
N MET A 1 23.59 44.54 34.63
CA MET A 1 22.61 45.26 35.48
C MET A 1 21.60 44.22 35.93
N ILE A 2 21.40 44.06 37.23
CA ILE A 2 20.41 43.11 37.77
C ILE A 2 19.06 43.81 37.62
N ASP A 3 18.20 43.30 36.74
CA ASP A 3 16.82 43.78 36.64
C ASP A 3 16.02 43.28 37.85
N ASN A 4 14.97 44.01 38.23
CA ASN A 4 14.09 43.77 39.40
C ASN A 4 13.41 42.38 39.43
N GLU A 5 13.68 41.50 38.46
CA GLU A 5 13.20 40.11 38.35
C GLU A 5 14.26 39.05 38.72
N GLY A 6 15.48 39.44 39.15
CA GLY A 6 16.51 38.49 39.58
C GLY A 6 17.28 37.80 38.44
N ILE A 7 17.26 38.40 37.23
CA ILE A 7 17.97 37.91 36.05
C ILE A 7 19.32 38.63 35.91
N VAL A 8 20.40 37.86 35.71
CA VAL A 8 21.79 38.35 35.69
C VAL A 8 22.27 38.67 34.27
N CYS A 9 21.88 37.87 33.29
CA CYS A 9 22.23 38.05 31.88
C CYS A 9 21.10 37.59 30.98
N THR A 10 20.77 38.38 29.96
CA THR A 10 19.82 38.03 28.90
C THR A 10 20.47 38.21 27.54
N GLY A 11 20.20 37.26 26.64
CA GLY A 11 20.60 37.34 25.24
C GLY A 11 19.42 36.92 24.37
N SER A 12 19.19 37.65 23.28
CA SER A 12 18.15 37.31 22.31
C SER A 12 18.75 37.28 20.90
N TYR A 13 18.32 36.31 20.11
CA TYR A 13 18.59 36.23 18.69
C TYR A 13 17.31 36.62 17.95
N VAL A 14 17.38 37.58 17.04
CA VAL A 14 16.24 38.10 16.27
C VAL A 14 16.49 37.92 14.77
N ASP A 15 15.45 37.71 13.99
CA ASP A 15 15.53 37.68 12.52
C ASP A 15 15.63 39.09 11.90
N GLU A 16 15.79 39.16 10.57
CA GLU A 16 15.83 40.42 9.81
C GLU A 16 14.55 41.27 9.93
N LYS A 17 13.45 40.69 10.43
CA LYS A 17 12.17 41.35 10.71
C LYS A 17 11.97 41.65 12.20
N ASN A 18 13.04 41.55 12.99
CA ASN A 18 13.07 41.80 14.43
C ASN A 18 12.19 40.84 15.26
N LYS A 19 11.88 39.65 14.74
CA LYS A 19 11.18 38.59 15.48
C LYS A 19 12.21 37.81 16.32
N THR A 20 11.98 37.68 17.63
CA THR A 20 12.81 36.83 18.50
C THR A 20 12.71 35.37 18.09
N LEU A 21 13.86 34.80 17.74
CA LEU A 21 14.08 33.44 17.28
C LEU A 21 14.63 32.54 18.39
N GLY A 22 15.29 33.13 19.39
CA GLY A 22 15.66 32.43 20.60
C GLY A 22 16.08 33.39 21.71
N THR A 23 15.92 32.94 22.94
CA THR A 23 16.37 33.65 24.13
C THR A 23 17.27 32.75 24.96
N ILE A 24 18.19 33.36 25.69
CA ILE A 24 18.94 32.74 26.76
C ILE A 24 18.94 33.70 27.94
N GLU A 25 18.57 33.18 29.10
CA GLU A 25 18.46 33.93 30.34
C GLU A 25 19.22 33.17 31.41
N ARG A 26 20.02 33.89 32.19
CA ARG A 26 20.70 33.35 33.35
C ARG A 26 20.19 34.06 34.59
N ALA A 27 19.55 33.31 35.47
CA ALA A 27 19.06 33.82 36.75
C ALA A 27 20.19 33.98 37.79
N ALA A 28 19.91 34.72 38.86
CA ALA A 28 20.86 35.00 39.93
C ALA A 28 21.29 33.77 40.73
N ASP A 29 20.46 32.73 40.75
CA ASP A 29 20.78 31.42 41.32
C ASP A 29 21.67 30.55 40.40
N GLY A 30 22.00 31.05 39.21
CA GLY A 30 22.81 30.37 38.21
C GLY A 30 22.03 29.49 37.24
N ALA A 31 20.70 29.41 37.35
CA ALA A 31 19.86 28.69 36.40
C ALA A 31 19.96 29.31 35.01
N ILE A 32 20.06 28.47 33.99
CA ILE A 32 20.10 28.85 32.57
C ILE A 32 18.81 28.36 31.93
N THR A 33 18.02 29.30 31.42
CA THR A 33 16.83 29.03 30.62
C THR A 33 17.09 29.50 29.21
N SER A 34 16.96 28.62 28.22
CA SER A 34 17.02 28.99 26.81
C SER A 34 15.79 28.50 26.09
N THR A 35 15.18 29.37 25.29
CA THR A 35 14.01 29.03 24.46
C THR A 35 14.37 29.24 23.00
N ILE A 36 14.14 28.24 22.16
CA ILE A 36 14.45 28.28 20.73
C ILE A 36 13.15 28.10 19.94
N ASP A 37 12.80 29.06 19.09
CA ASP A 37 11.62 29.01 18.21
C ASP A 37 11.82 27.97 17.09
N TYR A 38 10.73 27.30 16.73
CA TYR A 38 10.71 26.28 15.68
C TYR A 38 11.21 26.75 14.32
N SER A 39 11.14 28.04 14.01
CA SER A 39 11.67 28.60 12.76
C SER A 39 13.19 28.41 12.63
N VAL A 40 13.95 28.47 13.73
CA VAL A 40 15.38 28.17 13.74
C VAL A 40 15.61 26.66 13.61
N LEU A 41 14.86 25.89 14.39
CA LEU A 41 14.96 24.43 14.38
C LEU A 41 14.58 23.85 13.01
N ARG A 42 13.65 24.48 12.29
CA ARG A 42 13.23 24.07 10.96
C ARG A 42 14.40 24.03 9.98
N LEU A 43 15.28 25.03 9.99
CA LEU A 43 16.47 25.06 9.12
C LEU A 43 17.42 23.91 9.46
N LEU A 44 17.69 23.69 10.75
CA LEU A 44 18.57 22.62 11.24
C LEU A 44 18.00 21.22 10.92
N PHE A 45 16.72 21.00 11.19
CA PHE A 45 16.05 19.71 10.98
C PHE A 45 15.84 19.39 9.50
N GLU A 46 15.57 20.39 8.65
CA GLU A 46 15.48 20.18 7.20
C GLU A 46 16.87 19.81 6.63
N GLN A 47 17.94 20.49 7.06
CA GLN A 47 19.30 20.21 6.57
C GLN A 47 19.88 18.88 7.05
N LEU A 48 19.68 18.51 8.32
CA LEU A 48 20.36 17.37 8.93
C LEU A 48 19.56 16.06 8.84
N PHE A 49 18.22 16.15 8.86
CA PHE A 49 17.36 14.99 9.07
C PHE A 49 16.19 14.91 8.08
N ASN A 50 16.06 15.87 7.17
CA ASN A 50 14.92 16.00 6.25
C ASN A 50 13.56 15.98 6.99
N ILE A 51 13.51 16.57 8.19
CA ILE A 51 12.30 16.68 9.02
C ILE A 51 11.72 18.08 8.85
N ARG A 52 10.40 18.18 8.57
CA ARG A 52 9.71 19.46 8.45
C ARG A 52 9.02 19.79 9.76
N VAL A 53 9.48 20.84 10.42
CA VAL A 53 8.76 21.41 11.56
C VAL A 53 7.60 22.25 11.04
N LYS A 54 6.38 22.03 11.56
CA LYS A 54 5.18 22.79 11.19
C LYS A 54 4.56 23.47 12.40
N GLY A 55 3.92 24.61 12.17
CA GLY A 55 3.24 25.36 13.22
C GLY A 55 4.16 26.31 13.98
N GLN A 56 3.61 26.90 15.04
CA GLN A 56 4.30 27.81 15.96
C GLN A 56 4.53 27.08 17.27
N GLY A 57 5.74 27.20 17.82
CA GLY A 57 6.16 26.52 19.03
C GLY A 57 7.63 26.79 19.32
N SER A 58 8.07 26.37 20.49
CA SER A 58 9.46 26.48 20.90
C SER A 58 9.93 25.25 21.65
N ILE A 59 11.24 25.07 21.75
CA ILE A 59 11.86 24.11 22.66
C ILE A 59 12.53 24.93 23.76
N THR A 60 12.25 24.58 25.01
CA THR A 60 12.89 25.20 26.17
C THR A 60 13.85 24.22 26.82
N LEU A 61 15.07 24.70 27.02
CA LEU A 61 16.13 24.09 27.79
C LEU A 61 16.22 24.84 29.11
N HIS A 62 16.15 24.13 30.23
CA HIS A 62 16.32 24.69 31.56
C HIS A 62 17.33 23.86 32.33
N GLY A 63 18.35 24.45 32.94
CA GLY A 63 19.32 23.68 33.71
C GLY A 63 20.41 24.51 34.37
N TYR A 64 21.35 23.82 34.99
CA TYR A 64 22.48 24.41 35.69
C TYR A 64 23.78 23.95 35.05
N TYR A 65 24.74 24.86 34.96
CA TYR A 65 26.09 24.55 34.52
C TYR A 65 27.05 24.67 35.70
N HIS A 66 27.70 23.57 36.08
CA HIS A 66 28.72 23.53 37.12
C HIS A 66 29.80 22.50 36.75
N ASP A 67 31.06 22.79 37.07
CA ASP A 67 32.19 21.85 36.94
C ASP A 67 32.31 21.16 35.57
N SER A 68 32.17 21.92 34.47
CA SER A 68 32.18 21.38 33.10
C SER A 68 31.09 20.34 32.82
N ARG A 69 29.98 20.44 33.55
CA ARG A 69 28.78 19.63 33.38
C ARG A 69 27.55 20.53 33.31
N PHE A 70 26.65 20.20 32.40
CA PHE A 70 25.32 20.81 32.32
C PHE A 70 24.27 19.77 32.66
N ASP A 71 23.50 20.01 33.72
CA ASP A 71 22.35 19.18 34.09
C ASP A 71 21.07 20.00 33.91
N GLY A 72 20.14 19.48 33.13
CA GLY A 72 18.92 20.20 32.82
C GLY A 72 17.81 19.34 32.24
N SER A 73 16.73 19.99 31.87
CA SER A 73 15.58 19.42 31.20
C SER A 73 15.36 20.10 29.86
N LEU A 74 15.00 19.30 28.86
CA LEU A 74 14.59 19.76 27.54
C LEU A 74 13.10 19.42 27.36
N ALA A 75 12.30 20.42 27.04
CA ALA A 75 10.87 20.26 26.87
C ALA A 75 10.35 21.02 25.65
N MET A 76 9.39 20.43 24.98
CA MET A 76 8.67 21.02 23.86
C MET A 76 7.52 21.88 24.37
N ASN A 77 7.47 23.13 23.93
CA ASN A 77 6.47 24.13 24.34
C ASN A 77 5.58 24.50 23.16
N ASN A 78 4.39 23.90 23.13
CA ASN A 78 3.38 24.06 22.09
C ASN A 78 3.88 23.68 20.67
N GLY A 79 2.93 23.48 19.75
CA GLY A 79 3.22 23.13 18.35
C GLY A 79 3.43 21.64 18.10
N THR A 80 3.72 21.30 16.84
CA THR A 80 3.79 19.89 16.38
C THR A 80 4.94 19.69 15.39
N ILE A 81 5.77 18.68 15.57
CA ILE A 81 6.85 18.39 14.61
C ILE A 81 6.35 17.33 13.63
N GLN A 82 6.33 17.63 12.33
CA GLN A 82 5.90 16.67 11.31
C GLN A 82 7.10 15.84 10.82
N LEU A 83 7.04 14.54 11.07
CA LEU A 83 7.92 13.56 10.46
C LEU A 83 7.43 13.29 9.04
N VAL A 84 8.08 13.95 8.07
CA VAL A 84 7.74 13.88 6.64
C VAL A 84 7.68 12.45 6.10
N PRO A 85 8.67 11.57 6.36
CA PRO A 85 8.67 10.25 5.72
C PRO A 85 7.56 9.32 6.23
N THR A 86 7.01 9.58 7.42
CA THR A 86 5.99 8.72 8.06
C THR A 86 4.66 9.44 8.30
N TYR A 87 4.48 10.64 7.75
CA TYR A 87 3.32 11.53 7.97
C TYR A 87 2.86 11.65 9.44
N ASN A 88 3.78 11.47 10.39
CA ASN A 88 3.47 11.46 11.81
C ASN A 88 3.74 12.83 12.43
N PHE A 89 3.05 13.14 13.52
CA PHE A 89 3.23 14.38 14.27
C PHE A 89 3.68 14.07 15.68
N ILE A 90 4.80 14.68 16.10
CA ILE A 90 5.22 14.72 17.49
C ILE A 90 4.48 15.88 18.16
N ASN A 91 3.72 15.56 19.21
CA ASN A 91 2.84 16.49 19.92
C ASN A 91 3.37 16.88 21.31
N ASP A 92 4.25 16.08 21.90
CA ASP A 92 4.93 16.40 23.16
C ASP A 92 6.29 15.69 23.16
N PHE A 93 7.30 16.35 23.74
CA PHE A 93 8.62 15.79 23.95
C PHE A 93 9.23 16.38 25.22
N LYS A 94 9.69 15.52 26.12
CA LYS A 94 10.30 15.91 27.41
C LYS A 94 11.42 14.94 27.75
N THR A 95 12.54 15.44 28.25
CA THR A 95 13.66 14.63 28.73
C THR A 95 14.48 15.39 29.74
N GLU A 96 15.08 14.67 30.67
CA GLU A 96 16.21 15.16 31.46
C GLU A 96 17.48 14.89 30.66
N MET A 97 18.43 15.82 30.69
CA MET A 97 19.69 15.73 29.98
C MET A 97 20.86 16.14 30.86
N CYS A 98 21.96 15.41 30.70
CA CYS A 98 23.23 15.67 31.34
C CYS A 98 24.30 15.70 30.24
N LEU A 99 24.99 16.84 30.09
CA LEU A 99 26.15 17.01 29.22
C LEU A 99 27.39 17.11 30.09
N ASP A 100 28.26 16.13 30.03
CA ASP A 100 29.58 16.16 30.66
C ASP A 100 30.60 16.51 29.58
N PHE A 101 31.12 17.74 29.62
CA PHE A 101 32.05 18.24 28.61
C PHE A 101 33.45 17.65 28.79
N SER A 102 33.86 17.35 30.02
CA SER A 102 35.15 16.72 30.31
C SER A 102 35.20 15.27 29.84
N ALA A 103 34.12 14.52 30.05
CA ALA A 103 33.97 13.15 29.58
C ALA A 103 33.44 13.04 28.14
N ARG A 104 33.08 14.16 27.50
CA ARG A 104 32.41 14.23 26.19
C ARG A 104 31.22 13.29 26.07
N LYS A 105 30.40 13.27 27.13
CA LYS A 105 29.31 12.33 27.31
C LYS A 105 28.00 13.08 27.42
N VAL A 106 27.03 12.65 26.61
CA VAL A 106 25.66 13.12 26.64
C VAL A 106 24.77 12.00 27.16
N THR A 107 23.99 12.27 28.20
CA THR A 107 23.02 11.33 28.74
C THR A 107 21.63 11.96 28.70
N PHE A 108 20.66 11.26 28.13
CA PHE A 108 19.24 11.61 28.24
C PHE A 108 18.58 10.61 29.17
N GLN A 109 17.76 11.08 30.11
CA GLN A 109 17.04 10.26 31.08
C GLN A 109 15.55 10.56 30.99
N ASN A 110 14.74 9.52 31.20
CA ASN A 110 13.28 9.63 31.24
C ASN A 110 12.70 10.33 29.99
N ALA A 111 13.32 10.11 28.84
CA ALA A 111 12.90 10.74 27.61
C ALA A 111 11.54 10.17 27.18
N PHE A 112 10.58 11.06 26.99
CA PHE A 112 9.22 10.76 26.60
C PHE A 112 8.85 11.56 25.35
N MET A 113 8.27 10.87 24.38
CA MET A 113 7.75 11.46 23.15
C MET A 113 6.32 10.99 22.94
N LYS A 114 5.40 11.92 22.70
CA LYS A 114 4.01 11.63 22.35
C LYS A 114 3.78 11.94 20.88
N LEU A 115 3.26 10.97 20.14
CA LEU A 115 2.77 11.22 18.78
C LEU A 115 1.28 11.61 18.79
N HIS A 116 0.72 11.85 17.61
CA HIS A 116 -0.74 11.96 17.42
C HIS A 116 -1.49 10.83 18.13
N GLU A 117 -1.01 9.59 17.96
CA GLU A 117 -1.50 8.44 18.69
C GLU A 117 -0.31 7.56 19.11
N GLY A 118 -0.30 7.17 20.38
CA GLY A 118 0.77 6.42 21.00
C GLY A 118 1.88 7.27 21.61
N SER A 119 2.84 6.59 22.22
CA SER A 119 4.02 7.21 22.82
C SER A 119 5.26 6.34 22.69
N MET A 120 6.41 6.99 22.81
CA MET A 120 7.72 6.36 22.86
C MET A 120 8.46 6.84 24.10
N LYS A 121 9.12 5.90 24.78
CA LYS A 121 9.88 6.13 26.01
C LYS A 121 11.29 5.63 25.84
N CYS A 122 12.25 6.34 26.41
CA CYS A 122 13.62 5.91 26.55
C CYS A 122 14.05 6.18 27.99
N ALA A 123 14.28 5.12 28.76
CA ALA A 123 14.65 5.27 30.17
C ALA A 123 16.00 5.98 30.32
N ARG A 124 16.98 5.60 29.49
CA ARG A 124 18.29 6.24 29.45
C ARG A 124 18.98 6.04 28.11
N ALA A 125 19.25 7.12 27.39
CA ALA A 125 20.14 7.12 26.23
C ALA A 125 21.51 7.69 26.62
N VAL A 126 22.58 7.07 26.14
CA VAL A 126 23.95 7.56 26.34
C VAL A 126 24.61 7.70 24.98
N CYS A 127 25.25 8.84 24.75
CA CYS A 127 26.09 9.11 23.59
C CYS A 127 27.46 9.60 24.09
N MET A 128 28.55 9.10 23.51
CA MET A 128 29.91 9.59 23.78
C MET A 128 30.54 10.05 22.48
N LEU A 129 31.34 11.12 22.58
CA LEU A 129 32.08 11.69 21.47
C LEU A 129 33.58 11.43 21.65
N ASP A 130 34.30 11.23 20.54
CA ASP A 130 35.76 11.10 20.53
C ASP A 130 36.48 12.46 20.61
N LYS A 131 37.78 12.49 20.30
CA LYS A 131 38.61 13.71 20.31
C LYS A 131 38.29 14.68 19.18
N ASP A 132 37.76 14.18 18.09
CA ASP A 132 37.43 14.95 16.90
C ASP A 132 35.94 15.36 16.90
N GLY A 133 35.20 14.97 17.96
CA GLY A 133 33.78 15.26 18.12
C GLY A 133 32.86 14.27 17.40
N ALA A 134 33.40 13.20 16.82
CA ALA A 134 32.61 12.16 16.20
C ALA A 134 32.01 11.20 17.23
N VAL A 135 30.87 10.60 16.91
CA VAL A 135 30.14 9.70 17.82
C VAL A 135 30.87 8.37 17.94
N SER A 136 31.46 8.10 19.09
CA SER A 136 32.22 6.86 19.39
C SER A 136 31.35 5.75 19.99
N PHE A 137 30.36 6.13 20.80
CA PHE A 137 29.45 5.20 21.45
C PHE A 137 28.03 5.74 21.52
N VAL A 138 27.04 4.88 21.25
CA VAL A 138 25.64 5.15 21.52
C VAL A 138 24.99 3.92 22.14
N HIS A 139 24.16 4.11 23.15
CA HIS A 139 23.21 3.11 23.61
C HIS A 139 21.88 3.78 23.91
N MET A 140 20.84 3.40 23.16
CA MET A 140 19.53 4.02 23.20
C MET A 140 18.44 2.95 23.14
N PRO A 141 17.93 2.48 24.31
CA PRO A 141 16.76 1.62 24.39
C PRO A 141 15.49 2.44 24.19
N LEU A 142 14.65 2.02 23.25
CA LEU A 142 13.37 2.63 22.91
C LEU A 142 12.24 1.65 23.21
N VAL A 143 11.21 2.10 23.91
CA VAL A 143 9.97 1.37 24.13
C VAL A 143 8.85 2.15 23.45
N MET A 144 8.11 1.48 22.58
CA MET A 144 7.00 2.01 21.81
C MET A 144 5.69 1.43 22.35
N GLU A 145 4.74 2.31 22.63
CA GLU A 145 3.41 1.96 23.12
C GLU A 145 2.35 2.50 22.14
N LYS A 146 1.73 1.60 21.37
CA LYS A 146 0.63 1.90 20.44
C LYS A 146 0.89 3.08 19.49
N MET A 147 2.11 3.14 18.95
CA MET A 147 2.53 4.19 18.03
C MET A 147 1.79 4.03 16.70
N PHE A 148 0.97 5.01 16.34
CA PHE A 148 0.39 5.06 15.01
C PHE A 148 1.44 5.56 14.01
N LEU A 149 1.63 4.80 12.94
CA LEU A 149 2.52 5.11 11.84
C LEU A 149 1.74 5.05 10.53
N ASN A 150 1.89 6.08 9.71
CA ASN A 150 1.29 6.16 8.39
C ASN A 150 2.37 6.18 7.30
N PHE A 151 2.54 5.05 6.62
CA PHE A 151 3.48 4.95 5.50
C PHE A 151 2.71 5.16 4.20
N GLU A 152 3.02 6.27 3.50
CA GLU A 152 2.28 6.72 2.32
C GLU A 152 0.77 6.90 2.58
N LYS A 153 -0.08 6.89 1.54
CA LYS A 153 -1.54 7.08 1.72
C LYS A 153 -2.30 5.78 2.06
N ASP A 154 -1.62 4.64 1.95
CA ASP A 154 -2.27 3.35 1.78
C ASP A 154 -1.80 2.27 2.78
N CYS A 155 -0.87 2.59 3.68
CA CYS A 155 -0.42 1.68 4.73
C CYS A 155 -0.46 2.34 6.11
N PHE A 156 -1.39 1.89 6.93
CA PHE A 156 -1.55 2.36 8.31
C PHE A 156 -1.21 1.23 9.27
N MET A 157 -0.43 1.52 10.31
CA MET A 157 -0.11 0.55 11.35
C MET A 157 -0.04 1.18 12.73
N VAL A 158 -0.51 0.46 13.73
CA VAL A 158 -0.29 0.74 15.15
C VAL A 158 0.72 -0.26 15.64
N VAL A 159 1.86 0.21 16.16
CA VAL A 159 2.97 -0.64 16.58
C VAL A 159 3.31 -0.45 18.05
N SER A 160 3.62 -1.56 18.71
CA SER A 160 4.17 -1.59 20.07
C SER A 160 5.42 -2.44 20.08
N GLY A 161 6.36 -2.19 20.98
CA GLY A 161 7.56 -3.01 21.03
C GLY A 161 8.72 -2.35 21.75
N ALA A 162 9.87 -2.98 21.68
CA ALA A 162 11.10 -2.45 22.21
C ALA A 162 12.24 -2.68 21.24
N THR A 163 13.04 -1.64 21.00
CA THR A 163 14.24 -1.69 20.18
C THR A 163 15.40 -1.07 20.92
N ILE A 164 16.62 -1.46 20.57
CA ILE A 164 17.83 -0.88 21.09
C ILE A 164 18.65 -0.46 19.89
N PHE A 165 18.95 0.83 19.80
CA PHE A 165 20.01 1.31 18.94
C PHE A 165 21.31 1.32 19.74
N SER A 166 22.32 0.65 19.20
CA SER A 166 23.66 0.64 19.78
C SER A 166 24.68 0.98 18.71
N LYS A 167 25.68 1.76 19.10
CA LYS A 167 26.84 2.07 18.26
C LYS A 167 28.10 1.99 19.10
N THR A 168 29.13 1.39 18.53
CA THR A 168 30.53 1.48 18.94
C THR A 168 31.32 2.05 17.76
N ASN A 169 32.64 2.21 17.92
CA ASN A 169 33.50 2.77 16.86
C ASN A 169 33.27 2.09 15.50
N ASP A 170 33.22 0.76 15.47
CA ASP A 170 33.20 0.00 14.22
C ASP A 170 31.82 -0.59 13.87
N HIS A 171 30.89 -0.65 14.83
CA HIS A 171 29.63 -1.36 14.66
C HIS A 171 28.45 -0.55 15.17
N ALA A 172 27.46 -0.34 14.31
CA ALA A 172 26.12 0.08 14.70
C ALA A 172 25.17 -1.12 14.56
N ALA A 173 24.20 -1.23 15.46
CA ALA A 173 23.18 -2.26 15.40
C ALA A 173 21.83 -1.76 15.93
N ILE A 174 20.75 -2.20 15.29
CA ILE A 174 19.38 -2.07 15.79
C ILE A 174 18.85 -3.47 16.06
N THR A 175 18.51 -3.73 17.31
CA THR A 175 17.97 -5.02 17.74
C THR A 175 16.65 -4.85 18.47
N GLY A 176 15.69 -5.74 18.29
CA GLY A 176 14.46 -5.67 19.07
C GLY A 176 13.29 -6.48 18.55
N ARG A 177 12.11 -6.16 19.09
CA ARG A 177 10.84 -6.75 18.68
C ARG A 177 9.82 -5.66 18.47
N ILE A 178 9.16 -5.70 17.33
CA ILE A 178 8.05 -4.84 16.93
C ILE A 178 6.83 -5.73 16.76
N ILE A 179 5.73 -5.32 17.41
CA ILE A 179 4.44 -5.97 17.37
C ILE A 179 3.48 -5.01 16.65
N VAL A 180 2.92 -5.45 15.54
CA VAL A 180 1.88 -4.73 14.81
C VAL A 180 0.54 -5.07 15.47
N ASP A 181 -0.01 -4.12 16.23
CA ASP A 181 -1.24 -4.28 16.99
C ASP A 181 -2.49 -4.25 16.12
N LYS A 182 -2.47 -3.35 15.13
CA LYS A 182 -3.51 -3.16 14.13
C LYS A 182 -2.86 -2.62 12.88
N SER A 183 -3.28 -3.09 11.72
CA SER A 183 -2.81 -2.53 10.46
C SER A 183 -3.85 -2.70 9.37
N GLN A 184 -3.84 -1.75 8.45
CA GLN A 184 -4.64 -1.80 7.24
C GLN A 184 -3.74 -1.47 6.05
N LEU A 185 -3.81 -2.35 5.06
CA LEU A 185 -3.13 -2.18 3.79
C LEU A 185 -4.17 -2.03 2.69
N LYS A 186 -4.16 -0.88 2.03
CA LYS A 186 -5.01 -0.59 0.87
C LYS A 186 -4.33 -0.93 -0.46
N LYS A 187 -3.05 -1.32 -0.43
CA LYS A 187 -2.23 -1.70 -1.59
C LYS A 187 -2.16 -3.22 -1.79
N ASN A 188 -1.85 -3.63 -3.02
CA ASN A 188 -1.50 -5.02 -3.34
C ASN A 188 -0.26 -5.48 -2.56
N LEU A 189 -0.47 -6.37 -1.58
CA LEU A 189 0.59 -6.98 -0.76
C LEU A 189 1.69 -7.58 -1.63
N PHE A 190 1.33 -8.32 -2.67
CA PHE A 190 2.29 -9.03 -3.51
C PHE A 190 3.20 -8.06 -4.27
N SER A 191 2.65 -6.95 -4.76
CA SER A 191 3.43 -5.91 -5.43
C SER A 191 4.41 -5.19 -4.49
N LEU A 192 4.04 -5.02 -3.22
CA LEU A 192 4.85 -4.33 -2.21
C LEU A 192 6.06 -5.15 -1.78
N VAL A 193 5.87 -6.47 -1.71
CA VAL A 193 6.94 -7.44 -1.42
C VAL A 193 7.99 -7.39 -2.53
N THR A 194 7.57 -7.35 -3.80
CA THR A 194 8.46 -7.28 -4.96
C THR A 194 9.17 -5.93 -5.11
N SER A 195 8.51 -4.82 -4.76
CA SER A 195 9.02 -3.46 -5.02
C SER A 195 10.07 -2.95 -4.03
N LYS A 196 10.53 -3.78 -3.08
CA LYS A 196 11.34 -3.37 -1.91
C LYS A 196 10.67 -2.31 -1.01
N GLN A 197 9.44 -1.91 -1.30
CA GLN A 197 8.69 -0.94 -0.48
C GLN A 197 8.23 -1.56 0.84
N PHE A 198 8.08 -2.88 0.89
CA PHE A 198 7.79 -3.59 2.13
C PHE A 198 8.84 -3.36 3.23
N VAL A 199 10.11 -3.11 2.86
CA VAL A 199 11.18 -2.73 3.81
C VAL A 199 11.46 -1.23 3.82
N ALA A 200 10.72 -0.40 3.05
CA ALA A 200 10.87 1.05 3.07
C ALA A 200 10.71 1.68 4.47
N PRO A 201 9.86 1.16 5.38
CA PRO A 201 9.83 1.61 6.77
C PRO A 201 11.19 1.52 7.50
N PHE A 202 12.07 0.61 7.06
CA PHE A 202 13.43 0.46 7.59
C PHE A 202 14.47 1.29 6.82
N LYS A 203 14.12 1.88 5.67
CA LYS A 203 15.05 2.64 4.82
C LYS A 203 15.14 4.14 5.14
N ILE A 204 14.16 4.75 5.79
CA ILE A 204 14.11 6.22 5.96
C ILE A 204 14.04 6.56 7.46
N PRO A 205 14.93 7.42 8.03
CA PRO A 205 15.71 8.50 7.41
C PRO A 205 17.23 8.24 7.46
N PHE A 206 17.70 7.10 6.95
CA PHE A 206 19.13 6.76 6.99
C PHE A 206 19.90 7.00 5.69
N GLU A 207 19.25 7.44 4.61
CA GLU A 207 19.94 7.73 3.34
C GLU A 207 21.00 8.83 3.45
N GLN A 208 20.88 9.72 4.45
CA GLN A 208 21.89 10.74 4.75
C GLN A 208 22.74 10.42 5.99
N THR A 209 22.53 9.29 6.66
CA THR A 209 23.36 8.92 7.81
C THR A 209 24.51 8.02 7.39
N VAL A 210 25.70 8.35 7.90
CA VAL A 210 27.00 7.70 7.66
C VAL A 210 27.08 6.27 8.23
N PHE A 211 25.95 5.60 8.53
CA PHE A 211 25.93 4.36 9.31
C PHE A 211 25.41 3.16 8.51
N ASP A 212 26.33 2.24 8.18
CA ASP A 212 26.02 0.88 7.73
C ASP A 212 25.86 -0.05 8.95
N GLY A 213 24.71 0.06 9.61
CA GLY A 213 24.40 -0.69 10.83
C GLY A 213 23.77 -2.06 10.55
N LYS A 214 24.04 -3.03 11.43
CA LYS A 214 23.37 -4.35 11.42
C LYS A 214 21.95 -4.26 11.94
N LEU A 215 21.05 -5.08 11.39
CA LEU A 215 19.69 -5.25 11.86
C LEU A 215 19.53 -6.62 12.52
N ASP A 216 18.74 -6.70 13.60
CA ASP A 216 18.15 -7.94 14.11
C ASP A 216 16.80 -7.62 14.79
N VAL A 217 15.77 -7.45 13.98
CA VAL A 217 14.44 -7.03 14.43
C VAL A 217 13.42 -8.12 14.12
N ALA A 218 12.71 -8.58 15.14
CA ALA A 218 11.55 -9.45 14.97
C ALA A 218 10.29 -8.59 14.78
N VAL A 219 9.50 -8.87 13.75
CA VAL A 219 8.25 -8.18 13.42
C VAL A 219 7.12 -9.20 13.39
N MET A 220 6.10 -9.01 14.23
CA MET A 220 4.96 -9.91 14.30
C MET A 220 3.64 -9.15 14.41
N THR A 221 2.56 -9.70 13.86
CA THR A 221 1.22 -9.15 14.06
C THR A 221 0.56 -9.74 15.30
N ARG A 222 0.01 -8.89 16.17
CA ARG A 222 -0.88 -9.33 17.27
C ARG A 222 -2.28 -9.66 16.77
N LYS A 223 -2.79 -8.84 15.84
CA LYS A 223 -4.02 -9.11 15.08
C LYS A 223 -3.64 -9.15 13.60
N PRO A 224 -4.22 -10.07 12.80
CA PRO A 224 -3.97 -10.09 11.37
C PRO A 224 -4.17 -8.71 10.74
N MET A 225 -3.26 -8.36 9.83
CA MET A 225 -3.32 -7.17 8.99
C MET A 225 -4.48 -7.33 8.01
N SER A 226 -5.39 -6.36 7.98
CA SER A 226 -6.46 -6.35 6.97
C SER A 226 -5.91 -5.81 5.66
N ILE A 227 -6.00 -6.62 4.60
CA ILE A 227 -5.62 -6.27 3.24
C ILE A 227 -6.91 -6.08 2.45
N LYS A 228 -7.08 -4.91 1.86
CA LYS A 228 -8.27 -4.57 1.07
C LYS A 228 -7.85 -3.89 -0.22
N THR A 229 -7.91 -4.63 -1.31
CA THR A 229 -7.67 -4.16 -2.68
C THR A 229 -8.88 -4.47 -3.55
N SER A 230 -8.85 -4.06 -4.82
CA SER A 230 -9.92 -4.37 -5.79
C SER A 230 -10.07 -5.88 -6.09
N PHE A 231 -9.02 -6.68 -5.87
CA PHE A 231 -9.00 -8.10 -6.22
C PHE A 231 -8.76 -9.03 -5.02
N LEU A 232 -8.34 -8.50 -3.86
CA LEU A 232 -8.05 -9.26 -2.65
C LEU A 232 -8.62 -8.57 -1.42
N ASP A 233 -9.50 -9.26 -0.69
CA ASP A 233 -9.91 -8.91 0.67
C ASP A 233 -9.49 -10.05 1.60
N SER A 234 -8.50 -9.84 2.46
CA SER A 234 -7.91 -10.93 3.26
C SER A 234 -7.29 -10.43 4.56
N ASP A 235 -7.18 -11.34 5.52
CA ASP A 235 -6.44 -11.14 6.76
C ASP A 235 -5.05 -11.81 6.66
N ALA A 236 -3.98 -11.06 6.93
CA ALA A 236 -2.60 -11.54 6.89
C ALA A 236 -1.93 -11.51 8.26
N ALA A 237 -1.50 -12.67 8.76
CA ALA A 237 -0.65 -12.78 9.94
C ALA A 237 0.83 -12.75 9.52
N ILE A 238 1.63 -11.92 10.16
CA ILE A 238 3.06 -11.71 9.86
C ILE A 238 3.87 -12.27 11.03
N ASP A 239 4.91 -13.04 10.71
CA ASP A 239 5.98 -13.42 11.62
C ASP A 239 7.30 -13.41 10.84
N LEU A 240 8.04 -12.31 10.95
CA LEU A 240 9.25 -12.04 10.19
C LEU A 240 10.39 -11.67 11.11
N ARG A 241 11.61 -12.00 10.68
CA ARG A 241 12.85 -11.56 11.29
C ARG A 241 13.70 -10.88 10.23
N ILE A 242 14.12 -9.65 10.52
CA ILE A 242 14.87 -8.79 9.63
C ILE A 242 16.29 -8.69 10.17
N LYS A 243 17.24 -9.21 9.40
CA LYS A 243 18.67 -9.20 9.67
C LYS A 243 19.43 -8.47 8.56
N GLY A 244 20.76 -8.61 8.51
CA GLY A 244 21.59 -7.98 7.48
C GLY A 244 21.98 -6.57 7.88
N THR A 245 22.18 -5.69 6.90
CA THR A 245 22.46 -4.27 7.15
C THR A 245 21.26 -3.40 6.80
N ILE A 246 21.26 -2.14 7.24
CA ILE A 246 20.23 -1.17 6.86
C ILE A 246 20.14 -1.02 5.32
N LYS A 247 21.28 -1.14 4.63
CA LYS A 247 21.35 -1.04 3.16
C LYS A 247 20.92 -2.33 2.46
N ASP A 248 21.23 -3.48 3.06
CA ASP A 248 20.88 -4.80 2.53
C ASP A 248 20.19 -5.67 3.59
N PRO A 249 18.88 -5.45 3.82
CA PRO A 249 18.14 -6.21 4.82
C PRO A 249 17.85 -7.63 4.32
N LEU A 250 18.06 -8.60 5.19
CA LEU A 250 17.75 -10.02 4.99
C LEU A 250 16.48 -10.36 5.76
N VAL A 251 15.38 -10.65 5.06
CA VAL A 251 14.09 -10.99 5.69
C VAL A 251 13.91 -12.50 5.67
N ALA A 252 13.60 -13.08 6.82
CA ALA A 252 13.25 -14.48 6.99
C ALA A 252 11.93 -14.63 7.73
N GLY A 253 11.14 -15.66 7.44
CA GLY A 253 9.90 -15.95 8.14
C GLY A 253 8.72 -16.10 7.19
N THR A 254 7.51 -15.81 7.67
CA THR A 254 6.29 -16.10 6.91
C THR A 254 5.22 -15.01 7.03
N ILE A 255 4.43 -14.88 5.97
CA ILE A 255 3.15 -14.17 5.99
C ILE A 255 2.07 -15.19 5.66
N SER A 256 1.08 -15.35 6.54
CA SER A 256 0.01 -16.34 6.39
C SER A 256 -1.33 -15.64 6.14
N LEU A 257 -2.03 -16.05 5.08
CA LEU A 257 -3.37 -15.64 4.70
C LEU A 257 -4.34 -16.74 5.15
N SER A 258 -4.96 -16.57 6.32
CA SER A 258 -5.83 -17.62 6.90
C SER A 258 -7.24 -17.64 6.30
N ARG A 259 -7.70 -16.49 5.80
CA ARG A 259 -9.02 -16.32 5.19
C ARG A 259 -9.01 -15.08 4.31
N GLY A 260 -9.80 -15.13 3.25
CA GLY A 260 -9.98 -14.00 2.37
C GLY A 260 -10.76 -14.38 1.13
N THR A 261 -10.92 -13.42 0.23
CA THR A 261 -11.64 -13.56 -1.01
C THR A 261 -10.82 -12.95 -2.13
N LEU A 262 -10.62 -13.73 -3.19
CA LEU A 262 -10.13 -13.27 -4.47
C LEU A 262 -11.34 -12.87 -5.31
N ALA A 263 -11.43 -11.60 -5.65
CA ALA A 263 -12.57 -11.06 -6.37
C ALA A 263 -12.44 -11.33 -7.87
N PHE A 264 -13.49 -11.91 -8.44
CA PHE A 264 -13.73 -12.00 -9.88
C PHE A 264 -15.10 -11.37 -10.17
N PRO A 265 -15.34 -10.85 -11.40
CA PRO A 265 -16.56 -10.14 -11.73
C PRO A 265 -17.85 -10.94 -11.54
N TYR A 266 -17.85 -12.25 -11.85
CA TYR A 266 -19.05 -13.08 -11.70
C TYR A 266 -19.10 -13.82 -10.36
N LYS A 267 -18.09 -14.64 -10.05
CA LYS A 267 -18.04 -15.42 -8.81
C LYS A 267 -16.68 -15.34 -8.14
N PRO A 268 -16.60 -14.89 -6.87
CA PRO A 268 -15.35 -14.85 -6.14
C PRO A 268 -14.85 -16.25 -5.78
N LEU A 269 -13.54 -16.35 -5.51
CA LEU A 269 -12.93 -17.53 -4.90
C LEU A 269 -12.53 -17.21 -3.45
N HIS A 270 -12.82 -18.12 -2.53
CA HIS A 270 -12.48 -17.98 -1.12
C HIS A 270 -11.13 -18.65 -0.83
N ILE A 271 -10.22 -17.91 -0.19
CA ILE A 271 -8.90 -18.41 0.20
C ILE A 271 -9.08 -19.42 1.32
N MET A 272 -8.63 -20.65 1.07
CA MET A 272 -8.63 -21.73 2.05
C MET A 272 -7.34 -21.72 2.88
N HIS A 273 -6.21 -21.48 2.22
CA HIS A 273 -4.90 -21.31 2.84
C HIS A 273 -4.00 -20.53 1.89
N GLY A 274 -3.28 -19.54 2.41
CA GLY A 274 -2.22 -18.86 1.68
C GLY A 274 -1.02 -18.62 2.57
N LYS A 275 0.19 -18.74 2.03
CA LYS A 275 1.42 -18.47 2.77
C LYS A 275 2.51 -17.97 1.84
N LEU A 276 3.23 -16.96 2.29
CA LEU A 276 4.46 -16.47 1.69
C LEU A 276 5.61 -16.87 2.61
N TYR A 277 6.67 -17.44 2.03
CA TYR A 277 7.86 -17.90 2.72
C TYR A 277 9.06 -17.06 2.32
N PHE A 278 9.62 -16.32 3.28
CA PHE A 278 10.80 -15.50 3.10
C PHE A 278 12.02 -16.32 3.51
N VAL A 279 12.89 -16.60 2.54
CA VAL A 279 14.12 -17.37 2.75
C VAL A 279 15.29 -16.55 2.17
N PRO A 280 16.20 -16.04 3.02
CA PRO A 280 17.40 -15.36 2.56
C PRO A 280 18.25 -16.26 1.63
N PRO A 281 18.91 -15.71 0.59
CA PRO A 281 19.08 -14.28 0.32
C PRO A 281 17.92 -13.64 -0.48
N HIS A 282 16.88 -14.38 -0.84
CA HIS A 282 15.77 -13.91 -1.69
C HIS A 282 14.71 -13.11 -0.91
N THR A 283 15.13 -12.05 -0.21
CA THR A 283 14.28 -11.19 0.62
C THR A 283 13.07 -10.60 -0.14
N PHE A 284 13.25 -10.28 -1.43
CA PHE A 284 12.27 -9.59 -2.28
C PHE A 284 11.59 -10.50 -3.30
N ASP A 285 11.81 -11.82 -3.19
CA ASP A 285 11.14 -12.82 -4.02
C ASP A 285 10.80 -14.05 -3.18
N PRO A 286 9.85 -13.92 -2.23
CA PRO A 286 9.46 -15.06 -1.42
C PRO A 286 8.69 -16.09 -2.24
N GLU A 287 8.71 -17.34 -1.77
CA GLU A 287 7.88 -18.41 -2.31
C GLU A 287 6.44 -18.26 -1.84
N ILE A 288 5.48 -18.35 -2.76
CA ILE A 288 4.05 -18.31 -2.46
C ILE A 288 3.45 -19.71 -2.57
N THR A 289 2.51 -20.02 -1.68
CA THR A 289 1.57 -21.12 -1.84
C THR A 289 0.19 -20.63 -1.46
N LEU A 290 -0.76 -20.64 -2.39
CA LEU A 290 -2.12 -20.20 -2.15
C LEU A 290 -3.10 -21.17 -2.79
N VAL A 291 -4.15 -21.52 -2.03
CA VAL A 291 -5.27 -22.32 -2.50
C VAL A 291 -6.56 -21.56 -2.22
N ALA A 292 -7.35 -21.33 -3.26
CA ALA A 292 -8.67 -20.74 -3.15
C ALA A 292 -9.72 -21.63 -3.82
N LYS A 293 -10.94 -21.63 -3.30
CA LYS A 293 -12.05 -22.46 -3.79
C LYS A 293 -13.32 -21.65 -3.94
N GLY A 294 -14.16 -22.04 -4.88
CA GLY A 294 -15.46 -21.42 -5.10
C GLY A 294 -16.40 -22.36 -5.83
N ARG A 295 -17.65 -21.92 -5.97
CA ARG A 295 -18.64 -22.63 -6.76
C ARG A 295 -19.30 -21.66 -7.73
N ALA A 296 -19.35 -22.05 -8.99
CA ALA A 296 -20.09 -21.35 -10.03
C ALA A 296 -21.02 -22.33 -10.71
N ARG A 297 -22.34 -22.04 -10.67
CA ARG A 297 -23.38 -22.97 -11.12
C ARG A 297 -23.27 -24.32 -10.39
N HIS A 298 -22.97 -25.39 -11.11
CA HIS A 298 -22.79 -26.76 -10.61
C HIS A 298 -21.32 -27.22 -10.63
N PHE A 299 -20.36 -26.31 -10.90
CA PHE A 299 -18.93 -26.60 -10.89
C PHE A 299 -18.29 -26.17 -9.58
N ASP A 300 -17.57 -27.09 -8.95
CA ASP A 300 -16.65 -26.78 -7.87
C ASP A 300 -15.29 -26.38 -8.47
N LEU A 301 -14.85 -25.16 -8.18
CA LEU A 301 -13.65 -24.53 -8.76
C LEU A 301 -12.54 -24.42 -7.71
N SER A 302 -11.30 -24.65 -8.12
CA SER A 302 -10.11 -24.51 -7.29
C SER A 302 -9.02 -23.76 -8.05
N LEU A 303 -8.41 -22.78 -7.38
CA LEU A 303 -7.26 -22.02 -7.84
C LEU A 303 -6.06 -22.38 -6.97
N ARG A 304 -4.94 -22.70 -7.60
CA ARG A 304 -3.65 -22.90 -6.92
C ARG A 304 -2.63 -21.92 -7.46
N ILE A 305 -1.87 -21.31 -6.56
CA ILE A 305 -0.73 -20.45 -6.88
C ILE A 305 0.48 -21.00 -6.14
N GLY A 306 1.58 -21.19 -6.85
CA GLY A 306 2.86 -21.69 -6.35
C GLY A 306 4.05 -20.94 -6.96
N GLY A 307 5.26 -21.23 -6.48
CA GLY A 307 6.51 -20.67 -7.00
C GLY A 307 6.88 -19.31 -6.40
N SER A 308 7.87 -18.64 -6.98
CA SER A 308 8.32 -17.34 -6.49
C SER A 308 7.32 -16.23 -6.86
N VAL A 309 7.21 -15.20 -6.04
CA VAL A 309 6.31 -14.05 -6.31
C VAL A 309 6.64 -13.36 -7.64
N GLN A 310 7.91 -13.40 -8.10
CA GLN A 310 8.31 -12.88 -9.41
C GLN A 310 8.01 -13.85 -10.57
N HIS A 311 7.92 -15.16 -10.30
CA HIS A 311 7.62 -16.18 -11.31
C HIS A 311 6.54 -17.16 -10.79
N PRO A 312 5.31 -16.69 -10.56
CA PRO A 312 4.27 -17.51 -9.98
C PRO A 312 3.71 -18.48 -11.02
N HIS A 313 3.50 -19.73 -10.60
CA HIS A 313 2.74 -20.72 -11.34
C HIS A 313 1.28 -20.69 -10.86
N ILE A 314 0.35 -20.39 -11.77
CA ILE A 314 -1.08 -20.30 -11.49
C ILE A 314 -1.79 -21.42 -12.25
N SER A 315 -2.65 -22.18 -11.57
CA SER A 315 -3.43 -23.25 -12.21
C SER A 315 -4.87 -23.29 -11.70
N PHE A 316 -5.79 -23.64 -12.58
CA PHE A 316 -7.21 -23.76 -12.29
C PHE A 316 -7.71 -25.20 -12.48
N GLU A 317 -8.52 -25.67 -11.54
CA GLU A 317 -9.11 -27.00 -11.55
C GLU A 317 -10.63 -26.89 -11.33
N SER A 318 -11.40 -27.79 -11.94
CA SER A 318 -12.83 -27.89 -11.69
C SER A 318 -13.32 -29.33 -11.56
N THR A 319 -14.45 -29.48 -10.89
CA THR A 319 -15.21 -30.73 -10.85
C THR A 319 -16.69 -30.43 -11.13
N PRO A 320 -17.29 -30.97 -12.21
CA PRO A 320 -16.71 -31.76 -13.31
C PRO A 320 -15.56 -31.06 -14.08
N PRO A 321 -14.70 -31.79 -14.82
CA PRO A 321 -13.51 -31.22 -15.43
C PRO A 321 -13.84 -30.27 -16.59
N LEU A 322 -13.25 -29.08 -16.55
CA LEU A 322 -13.26 -28.04 -17.58
C LEU A 322 -11.82 -27.70 -17.96
N THR A 323 -11.62 -27.07 -19.11
CA THR A 323 -10.33 -26.45 -19.44
C THR A 323 -10.11 -25.20 -18.57
N GLU A 324 -8.86 -24.80 -18.35
CA GLU A 324 -8.56 -23.59 -17.57
C GLU A 324 -9.22 -22.33 -18.17
N GLU A 325 -9.26 -22.24 -19.51
CA GLU A 325 -9.94 -21.15 -20.23
C GLU A 325 -11.44 -21.09 -19.93
N GLN A 326 -12.10 -22.25 -19.87
CA GLN A 326 -13.51 -22.36 -19.51
C GLN A 326 -13.74 -21.96 -18.04
N ILE A 327 -12.84 -22.35 -17.13
CA ILE A 327 -12.92 -21.95 -15.71
C ILE A 327 -12.79 -20.43 -15.56
N ILE A 328 -11.82 -19.82 -16.24
CA ILE A 328 -11.63 -18.36 -16.23
C ILE A 328 -12.85 -17.66 -16.82
N THR A 329 -13.37 -18.12 -17.96
CA THR A 329 -14.57 -17.57 -18.58
C THR A 329 -15.77 -17.62 -17.63
N LEU A 330 -15.92 -18.75 -16.92
CA LEU A 330 -16.97 -18.94 -15.93
C LEU A 330 -16.81 -18.00 -14.73
N LEU A 331 -15.57 -17.73 -14.26
CA LEU A 331 -15.32 -16.79 -13.16
C LEU A 331 -15.53 -15.32 -13.55
N LEU A 332 -15.34 -14.98 -14.83
CA LEU A 332 -15.47 -13.62 -15.34
C LEU A 332 -16.89 -13.27 -15.78
N ILE A 333 -17.54 -14.15 -16.55
CA ILE A 333 -18.79 -13.87 -17.28
C ILE A 333 -19.93 -14.78 -16.79
N GLY A 334 -19.59 -15.96 -16.25
CA GLY A 334 -20.59 -16.88 -15.73
C GLY A 334 -21.14 -17.88 -16.75
N SER A 335 -20.45 -18.14 -17.86
CA SER A 335 -20.81 -19.16 -18.88
C SER A 335 -19.65 -20.10 -19.23
N GLU A 336 -19.97 -21.36 -19.55
CA GLU A 336 -19.00 -22.38 -20.01
C GLU A 336 -18.79 -22.40 -21.54
N SER A 337 -19.78 -21.92 -22.30
CA SER A 337 -19.73 -21.79 -23.75
C SER A 337 -19.06 -20.46 -24.11
N GLY A 338 -17.77 -20.52 -24.45
CA GLY A 338 -17.03 -19.42 -25.05
C GLY A 338 -17.48 -19.15 -26.48
N SER A 339 -18.70 -18.63 -26.67
CA SER A 339 -19.12 -18.04 -27.95
C SER A 339 -18.72 -16.55 -28.07
N PHE A 340 -18.01 -16.02 -27.07
CA PHE A 340 -17.43 -14.69 -27.06
C PHE A 340 -15.90 -14.79 -27.10
N SER A 341 -15.30 -14.14 -28.09
CA SER A 341 -13.86 -14.01 -28.38
C SER A 341 -12.95 -15.02 -27.67
N LEU A 342 -12.58 -16.09 -28.38
CA LEU A 342 -11.55 -17.08 -28.01
C LEU A 342 -10.22 -16.46 -27.53
N ILE A 343 -10.02 -15.16 -27.76
CA ILE A 343 -8.83 -14.39 -27.42
C ILE A 343 -8.87 -13.87 -25.97
N MET A 344 -10.05 -13.75 -25.33
CA MET A 344 -10.15 -13.12 -24.00
C MET A 344 -9.60 -13.96 -22.84
N PRO A 345 -9.95 -15.26 -22.69
CA PRO A 345 -9.42 -16.07 -21.59
C PRO A 345 -7.90 -16.23 -21.68
N THR A 346 -7.37 -16.38 -22.90
CA THR A 346 -5.93 -16.49 -23.17
C THR A 346 -5.18 -15.19 -22.88
N LEU A 347 -5.72 -14.02 -23.28
CA LEU A 347 -5.14 -12.73 -22.92
C LEU A 347 -5.13 -12.46 -21.41
N ILE A 348 -6.20 -12.87 -20.70
CA ILE A 348 -6.28 -12.71 -19.26
C ILE A 348 -5.28 -13.65 -18.59
N MET A 349 -5.20 -14.92 -19.01
CA MET A 349 -4.22 -15.88 -18.49
C MET A 349 -2.79 -15.37 -18.66
N ASN A 350 -2.44 -14.87 -19.85
CA ASN A 350 -1.13 -14.29 -20.13
C ASN A 350 -0.81 -13.05 -19.28
N ASN A 351 -1.82 -12.34 -18.78
CA ASN A 351 -1.66 -11.15 -17.94
C ASN A 351 -2.04 -11.36 -16.47
N MET A 352 -2.41 -12.57 -16.05
CA MET A 352 -2.86 -12.85 -14.68
C MET A 352 -1.78 -12.54 -13.65
N GLN A 353 -0.51 -12.77 -14.01
CA GLN A 353 0.62 -12.37 -13.18
C GLN A 353 0.60 -10.86 -12.90
N HIS A 354 0.39 -10.03 -13.92
CA HIS A 354 0.30 -8.58 -13.75
C HIS A 354 -0.93 -8.14 -12.95
N ILE A 355 -2.05 -8.88 -13.05
CA ILE A 355 -3.27 -8.58 -12.28
C ILE A 355 -3.07 -8.87 -10.80
N LEU A 356 -2.51 -10.03 -10.46
CA LEU A 356 -2.35 -10.48 -9.07
C LEU A 356 -1.13 -9.88 -8.38
N PHE A 357 -0.05 -9.65 -9.11
CA PHE A 357 1.26 -9.25 -8.57
C PHE A 357 1.71 -7.85 -8.99
N GLY A 358 0.97 -7.18 -9.88
CA GLY A 358 1.28 -5.83 -10.34
C GLY A 358 0.87 -4.71 -9.37
N PRO A 359 1.44 -3.50 -9.52
CA PRO A 359 1.09 -2.34 -8.72
C PRO A 359 -0.34 -1.84 -9.03
N GLU A 360 -1.06 -1.34 -8.02
CA GLU A 360 -2.49 -0.99 -8.11
C GLU A 360 -2.85 0.04 -9.20
N GLN A 361 -1.92 0.91 -9.64
CA GLN A 361 -2.20 1.82 -10.76
C GLN A 361 -2.49 1.07 -12.07
N SER A 362 -2.15 -0.22 -12.18
CA SER A 362 -2.51 -1.07 -13.30
C SER A 362 -3.99 -1.42 -13.33
N THR A 363 -4.70 -1.35 -12.21
CA THR A 363 -6.11 -1.77 -12.12
C THR A 363 -7.10 -0.71 -12.60
N SER A 364 -6.74 0.59 -12.61
CA SER A 364 -7.60 1.60 -13.24
C SER A 364 -7.69 1.36 -14.76
N LYS A 365 -6.57 0.98 -15.39
CA LYS A 365 -6.54 0.57 -16.80
C LYS A 365 -7.30 -0.72 -17.05
N LEU A 366 -7.23 -1.69 -16.13
CA LEU A 366 -7.99 -2.94 -16.24
C LEU A 366 -9.48 -2.73 -15.98
N GLU A 367 -9.88 -1.97 -14.96
CA GLU A 367 -11.28 -1.62 -14.75
C GLU A 367 -11.83 -0.83 -15.93
N THR A 368 -11.08 0.12 -16.49
CA THR A 368 -11.47 0.82 -17.71
C THR A 368 -11.55 -0.14 -18.90
N TYR A 369 -10.60 -1.08 -19.03
CA TYR A 369 -10.60 -2.10 -20.09
C TYR A 369 -11.78 -3.07 -19.94
N PHE A 370 -11.98 -3.68 -18.77
CA PHE A 370 -13.13 -4.53 -18.45
C PHE A 370 -14.45 -3.76 -18.54
N LYS A 371 -14.54 -2.51 -18.08
CA LYS A 371 -15.76 -1.70 -18.24
C LYS A 371 -16.04 -1.35 -19.70
N SER A 372 -15.02 -0.97 -20.48
CA SER A 372 -15.19 -0.70 -21.92
C SER A 372 -15.51 -1.95 -22.73
N LEU A 373 -15.00 -3.11 -22.29
CA LEU A 373 -15.15 -4.39 -22.98
C LEU A 373 -16.45 -5.12 -22.58
N LEU A 374 -16.92 -4.94 -21.34
CA LEU A 374 -18.19 -5.47 -20.84
C LEU A 374 -19.37 -4.50 -21.09
N ALA A 375 -19.13 -3.24 -21.46
CA ALA A 375 -20.16 -2.28 -21.84
C ALA A 375 -21.13 -2.80 -22.93
N PRO A 376 -20.68 -3.43 -24.04
CA PRO A 376 -21.57 -4.02 -25.03
C PRO A 376 -22.28 -5.31 -24.58
N LEU A 377 -21.92 -5.91 -23.43
CA LEU A 377 -22.50 -7.17 -22.95
C LEU A 377 -23.81 -6.99 -22.17
N LYS A 378 -24.29 -5.76 -21.95
CA LYS A 378 -25.58 -5.52 -21.31
C LYS A 378 -26.80 -5.80 -22.21
N ASN A 379 -26.61 -5.86 -23.53
CA ASN A 379 -27.71 -5.85 -24.50
C ASN A 379 -27.71 -7.04 -25.47
N ILE A 380 -26.95 -8.11 -25.20
CA ILE A 380 -26.90 -9.26 -26.12
C ILE A 380 -27.89 -10.33 -25.66
N ARG A 381 -28.94 -10.55 -26.46
CA ARG A 381 -29.91 -11.64 -26.29
C ARG A 381 -29.73 -12.69 -27.38
N ILE A 382 -29.71 -13.96 -26.95
CA ILE A 382 -29.71 -15.12 -27.86
C ILE A 382 -31.13 -15.67 -27.87
N VAL A 383 -31.81 -15.56 -29.02
CA VAL A 383 -33.18 -16.11 -29.20
C VAL A 383 -33.08 -17.38 -30.03
N PRO A 384 -33.26 -18.58 -29.44
CA PRO A 384 -33.42 -19.80 -30.22
C PRO A 384 -34.84 -19.82 -30.81
N SER A 385 -34.96 -19.87 -32.14
CA SER A 385 -36.25 -20.11 -32.80
C SER A 385 -36.26 -21.49 -33.44
N PHE A 386 -37.25 -22.30 -33.06
CA PHE A 386 -37.51 -23.61 -33.66
C PHE A 386 -38.75 -23.48 -34.53
N THR A 387 -38.58 -23.30 -35.85
CA THR A 387 -39.72 -23.20 -36.78
C THR A 387 -40.06 -24.59 -37.36
N ASP A 388 -41.13 -25.15 -36.79
CA ASP A 388 -42.07 -26.23 -37.17
C ASP A 388 -41.74 -27.44 -38.08
N GLN A 389 -42.12 -28.61 -37.55
CA GLN A 389 -42.82 -29.80 -38.09
C GLN A 389 -42.34 -30.54 -39.36
N SER A 390 -41.33 -30.10 -40.08
CA SER A 390 -40.80 -30.84 -41.24
C SER A 390 -39.46 -31.55 -40.99
N GLY A 391 -38.85 -31.36 -39.81
CA GLY A 391 -37.59 -32.00 -39.43
C GLY A 391 -36.38 -31.65 -40.31
N ARG A 392 -36.51 -30.64 -41.19
CA ARG A 392 -35.46 -30.20 -42.14
C ARG A 392 -34.94 -28.78 -41.88
N GLY A 393 -35.52 -28.04 -40.94
CA GLY A 393 -35.03 -26.73 -40.52
C GLY A 393 -34.02 -26.86 -39.39
N GLY A 394 -32.77 -26.46 -39.63
CA GLY A 394 -31.68 -26.52 -38.67
C GLY A 394 -31.81 -25.64 -37.43
N LEU A 395 -30.84 -25.73 -36.53
CA LEU A 395 -30.71 -24.80 -35.40
C LEU A 395 -30.38 -23.41 -35.93
N ARG A 396 -31.22 -22.41 -35.68
CA ARG A 396 -30.95 -21.00 -35.99
C ARG A 396 -30.63 -20.24 -34.71
N GLY A 397 -29.52 -19.50 -34.71
CA GLY A 397 -29.16 -18.58 -33.63
C GLY A 397 -29.15 -17.14 -34.14
N ALA A 398 -29.70 -16.24 -33.34
CA ALA A 398 -29.66 -14.80 -33.57
C ALA A 398 -28.84 -14.11 -32.47
N ILE A 399 -28.01 -13.15 -32.85
CA ILE A 399 -27.30 -12.24 -31.96
C ILE A 399 -27.87 -10.85 -32.22
N GLU A 400 -28.58 -10.31 -31.24
CA GLU A 400 -29.02 -8.91 -31.20
C GLU A 400 -27.96 -8.04 -30.53
N ILE A 401 -27.66 -6.88 -31.12
CA ILE A 401 -26.66 -5.91 -30.68
C ILE A 401 -27.33 -4.53 -30.68
N ASP A 402 -27.68 -4.03 -29.50
CA ASP A 402 -28.12 -2.64 -29.37
C ASP A 402 -26.91 -1.75 -29.05
N VAL A 403 -26.60 -0.82 -29.95
CA VAL A 403 -25.49 0.12 -29.76
C VAL A 403 -25.97 1.36 -28.99
N ASN A 404 -27.21 1.80 -29.26
CA ASN A 404 -27.97 2.84 -28.55
C ASN A 404 -29.46 2.71 -28.92
N ASP A 405 -30.31 3.65 -28.49
CA ASP A 405 -31.77 3.63 -28.77
C ASP A 405 -32.14 3.82 -30.26
N GLN A 406 -31.17 4.09 -31.13
CA GLN A 406 -31.39 4.37 -32.56
C GLN A 406 -30.68 3.39 -33.49
N LEU A 407 -29.73 2.57 -33.02
CA LEU A 407 -28.90 1.70 -33.84
C LEU A 407 -28.91 0.28 -33.29
N HIS A 408 -29.49 -0.62 -34.07
CA HIS A 408 -29.69 -2.02 -33.76
C HIS A 408 -29.01 -2.90 -34.82
N GLY A 409 -28.26 -3.90 -34.39
CA GLY A 409 -27.62 -4.89 -35.26
C GLY A 409 -28.15 -6.29 -34.95
N LEU A 410 -28.41 -7.07 -35.99
CA LEU A 410 -28.89 -8.44 -35.86
C LEU A 410 -28.06 -9.37 -36.76
N ILE A 411 -27.48 -10.40 -36.18
CA ILE A 411 -26.74 -11.44 -36.90
C ILE A 411 -27.49 -12.75 -36.73
N GLN A 412 -27.98 -13.32 -37.83
CA GLN A 412 -28.67 -14.61 -37.82
C GLN A 412 -27.82 -15.65 -38.53
N LYS A 413 -27.68 -16.84 -37.93
CA LYS A 413 -26.94 -17.96 -38.51
C LYS A 413 -27.72 -19.25 -38.37
N ASN A 414 -27.81 -19.99 -39.46
CA ASN A 414 -28.29 -21.37 -39.45
C ASN A 414 -27.10 -22.32 -39.28
N PHE A 415 -27.05 -23.02 -38.16
CA PHE A 415 -25.94 -23.91 -37.83
C PHE A 415 -25.98 -25.25 -38.59
N SER A 416 -27.04 -25.51 -39.37
CA SER A 416 -27.12 -26.70 -40.21
C SER A 416 -26.61 -26.47 -41.64
N GLN A 417 -26.27 -25.24 -42.01
CA GLN A 417 -25.74 -24.88 -43.33
C GLN A 417 -24.43 -24.10 -43.17
N LEU A 418 -23.41 -24.43 -43.95
CA LEU A 418 -22.08 -23.83 -43.83
C LEU A 418 -22.03 -22.36 -44.26
N GLU A 419 -22.97 -21.93 -45.11
CA GLU A 419 -22.98 -20.62 -45.78
C GLU A 419 -24.32 -19.86 -45.62
N ASP A 420 -25.05 -20.08 -44.51
CA ASP A 420 -26.32 -19.38 -44.21
C ASP A 420 -26.10 -18.44 -43.00
N THR A 421 -25.59 -17.24 -43.29
CA THR A 421 -25.42 -16.15 -42.31
C THR A 421 -25.98 -14.85 -42.88
N LYS A 422 -27.00 -14.31 -42.20
CA LYS A 422 -27.66 -13.05 -42.56
C LYS A 422 -27.25 -11.96 -41.58
N PHE A 423 -26.93 -10.78 -42.10
CA PHE A 423 -26.65 -9.58 -41.31
C PHE A 423 -27.73 -8.54 -41.56
N GLU A 424 -28.27 -7.96 -40.49
CA GLU A 424 -29.19 -6.83 -40.56
C GLU A 424 -28.66 -5.71 -39.67
N VAL A 425 -28.72 -4.48 -40.17
CA VAL A 425 -28.40 -3.27 -39.42
C VAL A 425 -29.58 -2.33 -39.59
N GLU A 426 -30.19 -1.94 -38.49
CA GLU A 426 -31.33 -1.05 -38.44
C GLU A 426 -30.94 0.25 -37.74
N TYR A 427 -31.28 1.38 -38.36
CA TYR A 427 -31.01 2.70 -37.85
C TYR A 427 -32.28 3.55 -37.88
N LEU A 428 -32.77 3.95 -36.71
CA LEU A 428 -33.88 4.89 -36.56
C LEU A 428 -33.36 6.32 -36.73
N LEU A 429 -33.67 6.92 -37.88
CA LEU A 429 -33.37 8.33 -38.15
C LEU A 429 -34.29 9.26 -37.35
N SER A 430 -35.53 8.83 -37.11
CA SER A 430 -36.53 9.47 -36.25
C SER A 430 -37.59 8.46 -35.82
N ASP A 431 -38.52 8.85 -34.93
CA ASP A 431 -39.64 8.00 -34.49
C ASP A 431 -40.54 7.47 -35.63
N ASP A 432 -40.45 8.10 -36.80
CA ASP A 432 -41.29 7.85 -37.97
C ASP A 432 -40.48 7.42 -39.21
N LEU A 433 -39.14 7.29 -39.10
CA LEU A 433 -38.25 6.93 -40.21
C LEU A 433 -37.16 5.95 -39.75
N THR A 434 -37.18 4.76 -40.35
CA THR A 434 -36.21 3.69 -40.09
C THR A 434 -35.50 3.30 -41.38
N VAL A 435 -34.18 3.12 -41.31
CA VAL A 435 -33.37 2.60 -42.41
C VAL A 435 -32.79 1.26 -42.01
N ARG A 436 -32.94 0.25 -42.86
CA ARG A 436 -32.42 -1.10 -42.64
C ARG A 436 -31.50 -1.51 -43.79
N GLY A 437 -30.25 -1.84 -43.46
CA GLY A 437 -29.34 -2.54 -44.36
C GLY A 437 -29.39 -4.04 -44.10
N ILE A 438 -29.53 -4.84 -45.14
CA ILE A 438 -29.59 -6.30 -45.05
C ILE A 438 -28.50 -6.87 -45.95
N LYS A 439 -27.76 -7.84 -45.44
CA LYS A 439 -26.86 -8.68 -46.23
C LYS A 439 -27.31 -10.12 -46.08
N ASP A 440 -27.71 -10.73 -47.18
CA ASP A 440 -28.28 -12.07 -47.17
C ASP A 440 -27.22 -13.19 -47.28
N GLU A 441 -27.72 -14.42 -47.27
CA GLU A 441 -26.97 -15.67 -47.31
C GLU A 441 -26.14 -15.83 -48.60
N HIS A 442 -26.56 -15.20 -49.70
CA HIS A 442 -25.86 -15.22 -50.99
C HIS A 442 -24.89 -14.05 -51.14
N ASN A 443 -24.64 -13.30 -50.05
CA ASN A 443 -23.77 -12.13 -50.02
C ASN A 443 -24.34 -10.94 -50.81
N ASP A 444 -25.63 -10.94 -51.12
CA ASP A 444 -26.33 -9.83 -51.76
C ASP A 444 -26.64 -8.75 -50.70
N LEU A 445 -26.53 -7.48 -51.12
CA LEU A 445 -26.79 -6.32 -50.27
C LEU A 445 -28.14 -5.72 -50.63
N GLY A 446 -29.05 -5.72 -49.66
CA GLY A 446 -30.35 -5.07 -49.70
C GLY A 446 -30.41 -3.86 -48.78
N GLY A 447 -31.31 -2.93 -49.11
CA GLY A 447 -31.62 -1.78 -48.26
C GLY A 447 -33.12 -1.54 -48.25
N GLU A 448 -33.65 -1.20 -47.09
CA GLU A 448 -35.06 -0.89 -46.89
C GLU A 448 -35.19 0.40 -46.09
N VAL A 449 -36.19 1.21 -46.44
CA VAL A 449 -36.51 2.44 -45.71
C VAL A 449 -37.98 2.37 -45.37
N GLU A 450 -38.29 2.33 -44.08
CA GLU A 450 -39.65 2.32 -43.56
C GLU A 450 -40.02 3.73 -43.08
N MET A 451 -41.13 4.25 -43.59
CA MET A 451 -41.70 5.54 -43.19
C MET A 451 -43.09 5.32 -42.61
N ARG A 452 -43.34 5.86 -41.42
CA ARG A 452 -44.64 5.78 -40.75
C ARG A 452 -45.30 7.16 -40.71
N TRP A 453 -46.48 7.28 -41.30
CA TRP A 453 -47.28 8.50 -41.18
C TRP A 453 -48.43 8.28 -40.21
N LYS A 454 -48.59 9.19 -39.24
CA LYS A 454 -49.71 9.21 -38.31
C LYS A 454 -50.72 10.25 -38.82
N PHE A 455 -51.96 9.81 -39.07
CA PHE A 455 -53.08 10.67 -39.46
C PHE A 455 -54.01 10.91 -38.28
#